data_AF-A0A1S8S144-F1
#
_entry.id   AF-A0A1S8S144-F1
#
_cell.length_a   1.000
_cell.length_b   1.000
_cell.length_c   1.000
_cell.angle_alpha   90.00
_cell.angle_beta   90.00
_cell.angle_gamma   90.00
#
_symmetry.space_group_name_H-M   'P 1'
#
loop_
_entity.id
_entity.type
_entity.pdbx_description
1 polymer ?
#
loop_
_entity_poly.entity_id
_entity_poly.type
_entity_poly.pdbx_seq_one_letter_code
_entity_poly.pdbx_strand_id
1 'polypeptide(L)'
;MGTSSIYEGPIDKKSLLPSDYNDLNNEEQEYTSVEPWKNAKKLMSQYITGNNNNLKGVVKNYIKAQGGSKNATQKSKAGIKSTINLGQFFSNIKRNGLEKTFKDLNIEYRGKDIHEVLSELVNVISFASDKNDDIVAKEATIETLSDLYSFIEENNMYISCLESIDDEMFDVLMCNYMSSYIWRKMLNDLESRFEEYSNDSNKSIEMENEFKEYIKNTVDVKYRELKLNVGKFDEDTINNTINLFYSECYAVLGGTI
;
A
#
# COMPACT_ATOMS: atom_id res chain seq x y z
N MET A 1 11.43 6.79 10.34
CA MET A 1 12.71 7.18 9.73
C MET A 1 12.94 6.24 8.54
N GLY A 2 12.67 6.72 7.33
CA GLY A 2 12.92 5.99 6.09
C GLY A 2 14.38 6.13 5.69
N THR A 3 15.02 5.03 5.27
CA THR A 3 16.40 5.02 4.80
C THR A 3 16.43 5.18 3.27
N SER A 4 15.94 6.31 2.77
CA SER A 4 16.21 6.75 1.41
C SER A 4 17.56 7.44 1.39
N SER A 5 18.62 6.64 1.55
CA SER A 5 20.00 7.07 1.43
C SER A 5 20.55 6.60 0.09
N ILE A 6 21.04 7.54 -0.71
CA ILE A 6 21.81 7.33 -1.95
C ILE A 6 23.27 6.91 -1.60
N TYR A 7 23.63 6.92 -0.31
CA TYR A 7 24.98 6.63 0.16
C TYR A 7 25.26 5.12 0.17
N GLU A 8 26.18 4.65 -0.68
CA GLU A 8 26.60 3.24 -0.78
C GLU A 8 27.55 2.79 0.35
N GLY A 9 27.84 3.65 1.33
CA GLY A 9 28.86 3.38 2.36
C GLY A 9 30.30 3.49 1.81
N PRO A 10 31.32 3.56 2.68
CA PRO A 10 32.71 3.59 2.24
C PRO A 10 33.06 2.23 1.61
N ILE A 11 33.55 2.26 0.36
CA ILE A 11 34.19 1.10 -0.27
C ILE A 11 35.58 0.97 0.36
N ASP A 12 35.65 0.33 1.53
CA ASP A 12 36.92 0.05 2.19
C ASP A 12 37.70 -1.00 1.38
N LYS A 13 38.54 -0.53 0.44
CA LYS A 13 39.62 -1.32 -0.19
C LYS A 13 40.79 -1.58 0.76
N LYS A 14 40.53 -1.73 2.06
CA LYS A 14 41.51 -2.15 3.06
C LYS A 14 40.86 -3.15 3.99
N SER A 15 41.20 -4.42 3.76
CA SER A 15 40.92 -5.50 4.69
C SER A 15 41.41 -5.08 6.08
N LEU A 16 40.53 -5.15 7.09
CA LEU A 16 40.86 -4.89 8.49
C LEU A 16 41.74 -6.01 9.11
N LEU A 17 42.16 -6.97 8.30
CA LEU A 17 42.94 -8.12 8.73
C LEU A 17 44.45 -7.87 8.53
N PRO A 18 45.30 -8.33 9.47
CA PRO A 18 46.75 -8.29 9.33
C PRO A 18 47.24 -9.00 8.07
N SER A 19 48.37 -8.53 7.52
CA SER A 19 49.00 -9.02 6.28
C SER A 19 49.45 -10.49 6.30
N ASP A 20 49.37 -11.12 7.46
CA ASP A 20 49.88 -12.44 7.82
C ASP A 20 48.75 -13.46 8.12
N TYR A 21 47.49 -13.10 7.86
CA TYR A 21 46.38 -14.04 7.90
C TYR A 21 46.40 -14.94 6.65
N ASN A 22 47.01 -16.13 6.76
CA ASN A 22 47.07 -17.11 5.69
C ASN A 22 45.75 -17.88 5.58
N ASP A 23 44.99 -17.64 4.50
CA ASP A 23 43.89 -18.49 4.04
C ASP A 23 44.43 -19.86 3.62
N LEU A 24 44.24 -20.86 4.47
CA LEU A 24 44.33 -22.26 4.07
C LEU A 24 42.97 -22.69 3.55
N ASN A 25 42.86 -22.70 2.21
CA ASN A 25 41.93 -23.50 1.40
C ASN A 25 40.74 -24.11 2.14
N ASN A 26 39.61 -23.41 2.08
CA ASN A 26 38.35 -24.07 1.74
C ASN A 26 37.74 -23.26 0.59
N GLU A 27 37.47 -23.94 -0.52
CA GLU A 27 36.58 -23.48 -1.58
C GLU A 27 35.17 -23.32 -1.00
N GLU A 28 34.94 -22.29 -0.20
CA GLU A 28 33.61 -21.89 0.21
C GLU A 28 33.08 -20.98 -0.89
N GLN A 29 32.08 -21.49 -1.61
CA GLN A 29 31.16 -20.68 -2.39
C GLN A 29 30.85 -19.41 -1.59
N GLU A 30 31.20 -18.26 -2.15
CA GLU A 30 30.93 -16.95 -1.58
C GLU A 30 29.40 -16.76 -1.55
N TYR A 31 28.75 -17.33 -0.55
CA TYR A 31 27.38 -16.99 -0.16
C TYR A 31 27.44 -15.57 0.40
N THR A 32 27.62 -14.60 -0.48
CA THR A 32 27.32 -13.21 -0.15
C THR A 32 25.84 -13.21 0.18
N SER A 33 25.51 -13.16 1.47
CA SER A 33 24.15 -12.91 1.93
C SER A 33 23.77 -11.52 1.44
N VAL A 34 23.29 -11.43 0.21
CA VAL A 34 22.89 -10.16 -0.39
C VAL A 34 21.84 -9.58 0.55
N GLU A 35 22.14 -8.42 1.14
CA GLU A 35 21.24 -7.72 2.04
C GLU A 35 19.86 -7.61 1.37
N PRO A 36 18.76 -8.01 2.05
CA PRO A 36 17.44 -8.10 1.43
C PRO A 36 17.03 -6.85 0.64
N TRP A 37 17.35 -5.67 1.16
CA TRP A 37 17.11 -4.38 0.49
C TRP A 37 17.95 -4.17 -0.76
N LYS A 38 19.22 -4.56 -0.74
CA LYS A 38 20.10 -4.51 -1.92
C LYS A 38 19.55 -5.38 -3.03
N ASN A 39 19.05 -6.57 -2.69
CA ASN A 39 18.44 -7.47 -3.68
C ASN A 39 17.12 -6.92 -4.24
N ALA A 40 16.24 -6.40 -3.38
CA ALA A 40 14.97 -5.79 -3.81
C ALA A 40 15.20 -4.61 -4.76
N LYS A 41 16.11 -3.70 -4.41
CA LYS A 41 16.51 -2.56 -5.26
C LYS A 41 17.11 -3.01 -6.59
N LYS A 42 18.02 -3.99 -6.58
CA LYS A 42 18.62 -4.57 -7.79
C LYS A 42 17.56 -5.14 -8.74
N LEU A 43 16.63 -5.94 -8.22
CA LEU A 43 15.56 -6.54 -9.03
C LEU A 43 14.63 -5.48 -9.61
N MET A 44 14.30 -4.44 -8.83
CA MET A 44 13.51 -3.31 -9.32
C MET A 44 14.23 -2.56 -10.45
N SER A 45 15.53 -2.26 -10.30
CA SER A 45 16.34 -1.66 -11.38
C SER A 45 16.32 -2.52 -12.63
N GLN A 46 16.54 -3.83 -12.49
CA GLN A 46 16.52 -4.75 -13.63
C GLN A 46 15.15 -4.82 -14.32
N TYR A 47 14.07 -4.68 -13.55
CA TYR A 47 12.71 -4.57 -14.08
C TYR A 47 12.53 -3.30 -14.90
N ILE A 48 12.89 -2.15 -14.34
CA ILE A 48 12.78 -0.84 -15.01
C ILE A 48 13.61 -0.81 -16.31
N THR A 49 14.84 -1.34 -16.28
CA THR A 49 15.69 -1.37 -17.47
C THR A 49 15.29 -2.46 -18.48
N GLY A 50 14.32 -3.33 -18.16
CA GLY A 50 13.89 -4.43 -19.04
C GLY A 50 14.85 -5.63 -19.10
N ASN A 51 15.81 -5.71 -18.17
CA ASN A 51 16.75 -6.83 -18.06
C ASN A 51 16.11 -8.04 -17.37
N ASN A 52 14.99 -7.86 -16.66
CA ASN A 52 14.27 -8.92 -15.97
C ASN A 52 12.78 -8.56 -15.87
N ASN A 53 11.89 -9.39 -16.40
CA ASN A 53 10.44 -9.11 -16.38
C ASN A 53 9.71 -9.86 -15.25
N ASN A 54 10.42 -10.28 -14.20
CA ASN A 54 9.83 -11.03 -13.09
C ASN A 54 9.24 -10.11 -12.01
N LEU A 55 8.06 -9.57 -12.29
CA LEU A 55 7.29 -8.70 -11.37
C LEU A 55 7.08 -9.37 -10.01
N LYS A 56 6.61 -10.63 -10.00
CA LYS A 56 6.38 -11.41 -8.77
C LYS A 56 7.66 -11.52 -7.93
N GLY A 57 8.81 -11.69 -8.60
CA GLY A 57 10.12 -11.72 -7.98
C GLY A 57 10.48 -10.41 -7.28
N VAL A 58 10.18 -9.26 -7.90
CA VAL A 58 10.40 -7.94 -7.29
C VAL A 58 9.56 -7.80 -6.02
N VAL A 59 8.24 -8.01 -6.12
CA VAL A 59 7.31 -7.88 -4.98
C VAL A 59 7.69 -8.84 -3.85
N LYS A 60 8.01 -10.09 -4.16
CA LYS A 60 8.46 -11.08 -3.18
C LYS A 60 9.71 -10.62 -2.43
N ASN A 61 10.70 -10.08 -3.13
CA ASN A 61 11.93 -9.61 -2.50
C ASN A 61 11.72 -8.32 -1.72
N TYR A 62 10.80 -7.46 -2.13
CA TYR A 62 10.37 -6.31 -1.33
C TYR A 62 9.76 -6.76 0.02
N ILE A 63 8.83 -7.72 0.02
CA ILE A 63 8.26 -8.24 1.28
C ILE A 63 9.33 -8.91 2.16
N LYS A 64 10.29 -9.62 1.56
CA LYS A 64 11.45 -10.15 2.31
C LYS A 64 12.30 -9.04 2.91
N ALA A 65 12.54 -7.96 2.17
CA ALA A 65 13.28 -6.79 2.65
C ALA A 65 12.56 -6.06 3.79
N GLN A 66 11.22 -6.11 3.80
CA GLN A 66 10.42 -5.68 4.94
C GLN A 66 10.57 -6.58 6.18
N GLY A 67 11.26 -7.72 6.11
CA GLY A 67 11.36 -8.70 7.20
C GLY A 67 10.23 -9.73 7.19
N GLY A 68 9.58 -9.92 6.04
CA GLY A 68 8.47 -10.86 5.87
C GLY A 68 7.09 -10.25 6.15
N SER A 69 6.04 -11.04 5.93
CA SER A 69 4.65 -10.59 5.97
C SER A 69 4.24 -9.99 7.32
N LYS A 70 4.60 -10.63 8.43
CA LYS A 70 4.28 -10.14 9.79
C LYS A 70 4.88 -8.75 10.04
N ASN A 71 6.13 -8.52 9.67
CA ASN A 71 6.79 -7.23 9.89
C ASN A 71 6.26 -6.17 8.91
N ALA A 72 5.94 -6.55 7.68
CA ALA A 72 5.26 -5.68 6.73
C ALA A 72 3.91 -5.18 7.29
N THR A 73 3.09 -6.07 7.84
CA THR A 73 1.83 -5.71 8.52
C THR A 73 2.06 -4.80 9.72
N GLN A 74 3.01 -5.13 10.59
CA GLN A 74 3.32 -4.31 11.77
C GLN A 74 3.78 -2.89 11.43
N LYS A 75 4.40 -2.71 10.25
CA LYS A 75 4.79 -1.41 9.71
C LYS A 75 3.67 -0.70 8.96
N SER A 76 2.51 -1.32 8.76
CA SER A 76 1.37 -0.77 8.00
C SER A 76 0.25 -0.24 8.87
N LYS A 77 0.60 0.43 9.97
CA LYS A 77 -0.36 0.86 10.99
C LYS A 77 -1.32 1.92 10.46
N ALA A 78 -0.82 2.87 9.68
CA ALA A 78 -1.65 3.93 9.12
C ALA A 78 -2.63 3.37 8.09
N GLY A 79 -2.16 2.53 7.16
CA GLY A 79 -3.03 1.90 6.16
C GLY A 79 -4.11 1.01 6.78
N ILE A 80 -3.77 0.22 7.79
CA ILE A 80 -4.74 -0.59 8.54
C ILE A 80 -5.76 0.30 9.24
N LYS A 81 -5.32 1.35 9.94
CA LYS A 81 -6.22 2.28 10.64
C LYS A 81 -7.17 2.99 9.67
N SER A 82 -6.65 3.50 8.56
CA SER A 82 -7.44 4.18 7.53
C SER A 82 -8.41 3.24 6.83
N THR A 83 -8.05 1.97 6.61
CA THR A 83 -8.98 0.92 6.17
C THR A 83 -10.17 0.80 7.12
N ILE A 84 -9.91 0.71 8.43
CA ILE A 84 -10.96 0.59 9.44
C ILE A 84 -11.83 1.85 9.45
N ASN A 85 -11.22 3.04 9.42
CA ASN A 85 -11.94 4.31 9.40
C ASN A 85 -12.84 4.44 8.16
N LEU A 86 -12.35 4.04 6.98
CA LEU A 86 -13.12 4.04 5.73
C LEU A 86 -14.34 3.11 5.82
N GLY A 87 -14.14 1.88 6.28
CA GLY A 87 -15.25 0.94 6.44
C GLY A 87 -16.25 1.37 7.51
N GLN A 88 -15.79 1.93 8.62
CA GLN A 88 -16.63 2.50 9.67
C GLN A 88 -17.42 3.72 9.20
N PHE A 89 -16.83 4.56 8.34
CA PHE A 89 -17.54 5.68 7.74
C PHE A 89 -18.78 5.20 6.96
N PHE A 90 -18.61 4.23 6.06
CA PHE A 90 -19.75 3.66 5.33
C PHE A 90 -20.72 2.89 6.23
N SER A 91 -20.23 2.16 7.23
CA SER A 91 -21.09 1.49 8.22
C SER A 91 -21.96 2.49 8.99
N ASN A 92 -21.38 3.62 9.39
CA ASN A 92 -22.10 4.69 10.05
C ASN A 92 -23.17 5.30 9.13
N ILE A 93 -22.87 5.54 7.85
CA ILE A 93 -23.88 6.02 6.90
C ILE A 93 -25.02 5.01 6.76
N LYS A 94 -24.72 3.72 6.56
CA LYS A 94 -25.74 2.67 6.41
C LYS A 94 -26.64 2.54 7.65
N ARG A 95 -26.07 2.74 8.84
CA ARG A 95 -26.78 2.61 10.13
C ARG A 95 -27.55 3.86 10.53
N ASN A 96 -26.95 5.03 10.35
CA ASN A 96 -27.41 6.30 10.93
C ASN A 96 -27.92 7.31 9.89
N GLY A 97 -27.68 7.06 8.60
CA GLY A 97 -27.87 8.02 7.52
C GLY A 97 -26.69 8.97 7.35
N LEU A 98 -26.63 9.59 6.17
CA LEU A 98 -25.60 10.56 5.78
C LEU A 98 -25.60 11.78 6.71
N GLU A 99 -26.78 12.38 6.93
CA GLU A 99 -26.90 13.64 7.68
C GLU A 99 -26.37 13.50 9.11
N LYS A 100 -26.75 12.43 9.81
CA LYS A 100 -26.28 12.19 11.17
C LYS A 100 -24.79 11.89 11.21
N THR A 101 -24.30 11.05 10.29
CA THR A 101 -22.87 10.70 10.22
C THR A 101 -22.00 11.92 9.97
N PHE A 102 -22.39 12.79 9.02
CA PHE A 102 -21.65 13.99 8.69
C PHE A 102 -21.68 15.00 9.84
N LYS A 103 -22.82 15.13 10.52
CA LYS A 103 -22.93 15.95 11.73
C LYS A 103 -21.99 15.46 12.84
N ASP A 104 -21.95 14.15 13.09
CA ASP A 104 -21.08 13.55 14.12
C ASP A 104 -19.59 13.72 13.78
N LEU A 105 -19.25 13.79 12.50
CA LEU A 105 -17.90 14.05 11.98
C LEU A 105 -17.58 15.55 11.81
N ASN A 106 -18.54 16.44 12.10
CA ASN A 106 -18.44 17.88 11.89
C ASN A 106 -18.11 18.27 10.43
N ILE A 107 -18.72 17.56 9.47
CA ILE A 107 -18.63 17.83 8.03
C ILE A 107 -19.90 18.55 7.58
N GLU A 108 -19.74 19.75 7.04
CA GLU A 108 -20.83 20.48 6.37
C GLU A 108 -20.81 20.16 4.88
N TYR A 109 -21.92 19.64 4.35
CA TYR A 109 -22.02 19.24 2.94
C TYR A 109 -23.14 19.94 2.16
N ARG A 110 -24.04 20.65 2.85
CA ARG A 110 -25.19 21.30 2.20
C ARG A 110 -24.71 22.52 1.42
N GLY A 111 -24.97 22.53 0.11
CA GLY A 111 -24.58 23.63 -0.79
C GLY A 111 -23.08 23.67 -1.12
N LYS A 112 -22.31 22.66 -0.68
CA LYS A 112 -20.90 22.50 -1.08
C LYS A 112 -20.78 21.62 -2.31
N ASP A 113 -19.66 21.78 -3.01
CA ASP A 113 -19.31 20.90 -4.11
C ASP A 113 -18.90 19.50 -3.60
N ILE A 114 -19.19 18.45 -4.37
CA ILE A 114 -18.89 17.06 -3.99
C ILE A 114 -17.38 16.87 -3.80
N HIS A 115 -16.56 17.49 -4.65
CA HIS A 115 -15.11 17.45 -4.53
C HIS A 115 -14.63 18.04 -3.19
N GLU A 116 -15.22 19.15 -2.75
CA GLU A 116 -14.89 19.77 -1.45
C GLU A 116 -15.22 18.84 -0.29
N VAL A 117 -16.39 18.22 -0.32
CA VAL A 117 -16.85 17.28 0.72
C VAL A 117 -15.95 16.04 0.79
N LEU A 118 -15.61 15.45 -0.36
CA LEU A 118 -14.73 14.28 -0.41
C LEU A 118 -13.29 14.65 0.03
N SER A 119 -12.83 15.87 -0.27
CA SER A 119 -11.54 16.36 0.21
C SER A 119 -11.50 16.51 1.73
N GLU A 120 -12.58 16.96 2.36
CA GLU A 120 -12.70 16.99 3.83
C GLU A 120 -12.66 15.57 4.42
N LEU A 121 -13.30 14.60 3.77
CA LEU A 121 -13.31 13.20 4.19
C LEU A 121 -11.94 12.54 4.21
N VAL A 122 -11.00 12.97 3.36
CA VAL A 122 -9.60 12.50 3.41
C VAL A 122 -9.02 12.69 4.81
N ASN A 123 -9.29 13.82 5.46
CA ASN A 123 -8.76 14.12 6.79
C ASN A 123 -9.51 13.40 7.92
N VAL A 124 -10.72 12.89 7.65
CA VAL A 124 -11.43 12.02 8.60
C VAL A 124 -10.88 10.60 8.53
N ILE A 125 -10.69 10.08 7.33
CA ILE A 125 -10.23 8.70 7.12
C ILE A 125 -8.73 8.58 7.46
N SER A 126 -7.91 9.50 6.96
CA SER A 126 -6.45 9.52 7.08
C SER A 126 -5.95 10.86 7.64
N PHE A 127 -6.25 11.09 8.93
CA PHE A 127 -5.94 12.34 9.63
C PHE A 127 -4.44 12.64 9.75
N ALA A 128 -3.64 11.65 10.14
CA ALA A 128 -2.22 11.84 10.44
C ALA A 128 -1.39 12.09 9.17
N SER A 129 -0.28 12.82 9.28
CA SER A 129 0.61 13.12 8.16
C SER A 129 2.09 13.26 8.56
N ASP A 130 2.48 12.72 9.72
CA ASP A 130 3.80 12.97 10.31
C ASP A 130 4.86 11.94 9.89
N LYS A 131 4.42 10.77 9.40
CA LYS A 131 5.29 9.66 9.01
C LYS A 131 5.01 9.26 7.57
N ASN A 132 6.02 8.67 6.91
CA ASN A 132 5.86 8.13 5.55
C ASN A 132 4.66 7.18 5.43
N ASP A 133 4.42 6.34 6.43
CA ASP A 133 3.26 5.44 6.43
C ASP A 133 1.92 6.21 6.45
N ASP A 134 1.87 7.35 7.15
CA ASP A 134 0.68 8.21 7.21
C ASP A 134 0.44 8.89 5.86
N ILE A 135 1.50 9.37 5.20
CA ILE A 135 1.42 9.98 3.86
C ILE A 135 0.91 8.95 2.85
N VAL A 136 1.48 7.74 2.84
CA VAL A 136 1.05 6.65 1.96
C VAL A 136 -0.43 6.28 2.19
N ALA A 137 -0.87 6.22 3.44
CA ALA A 137 -2.27 5.97 3.78
C ALA A 137 -3.19 7.08 3.28
N LYS A 138 -2.75 8.34 3.38
CA LYS A 138 -3.49 9.52 2.91
C LYS A 138 -3.61 9.56 1.39
N GLU A 139 -2.53 9.26 0.66
CA GLU A 139 -2.57 9.16 -0.79
C GLU A 139 -3.49 8.05 -1.29
N ALA A 140 -3.50 6.88 -0.64
CA ALA A 140 -4.44 5.82 -0.96
C ALA A 140 -5.89 6.23 -0.72
N THR A 141 -6.15 7.03 0.34
CA THR A 141 -7.48 7.60 0.59
C THR A 141 -7.87 8.58 -0.50
N ILE A 142 -6.95 9.45 -0.93
CA ILE A 142 -7.20 10.40 -2.02
C ILE A 142 -7.56 9.64 -3.29
N GLU A 143 -6.76 8.65 -3.70
CA GLU A 143 -7.04 7.85 -4.91
C GLU A 143 -8.43 7.18 -4.83
N THR A 144 -8.77 6.58 -3.68
CA THR A 144 -10.07 5.92 -3.49
C THR A 144 -11.25 6.90 -3.56
N LEU A 145 -11.11 8.08 -2.94
CA LEU A 145 -12.18 9.08 -2.96
C LEU A 145 -12.25 9.83 -4.31
N SER A 146 -11.14 9.93 -5.04
CA SER A 146 -11.13 10.40 -6.42
C SER A 146 -11.85 9.43 -7.35
N ASP A 147 -11.63 8.12 -7.22
CA ASP A 147 -12.38 7.11 -7.97
C ASP A 147 -13.89 7.21 -7.68
N LEU A 148 -14.26 7.40 -6.40
CA LEU A 148 -15.65 7.61 -6.00
C LEU A 148 -16.22 8.90 -6.58
N TYR A 149 -15.45 10.00 -6.58
CA TYR A 149 -15.85 11.25 -7.20
C TYR A 149 -16.15 11.07 -8.69
N SER A 150 -15.23 10.45 -9.43
CA SER A 150 -15.40 10.16 -10.86
C SER A 150 -16.64 9.32 -11.11
N PHE A 151 -16.87 8.28 -10.31
CA PHE A 151 -18.08 7.48 -10.41
C PHE A 151 -19.37 8.30 -10.18
N ILE A 152 -19.37 9.21 -9.21
CA ILE A 152 -20.51 10.09 -8.93
C ILE A 152 -20.77 11.06 -10.10
N GLU A 153 -19.72 11.71 -10.62
CA GLU A 153 -19.83 12.64 -11.75
C GLU A 153 -20.30 11.94 -13.03
N GLU A 154 -19.66 10.83 -13.41
CA GLU A 154 -19.97 10.08 -14.64
C GLU A 154 -21.43 9.58 -14.66
N ASN A 155 -21.99 9.32 -13.48
CA ASN A 155 -23.37 8.86 -13.31
C ASN A 155 -24.36 9.99 -12.94
N ASN A 156 -23.93 11.27 -12.95
CA ASN A 156 -24.74 12.43 -12.59
C ASN A 156 -25.45 12.31 -11.23
N MET A 157 -24.75 11.78 -10.23
CA MET A 157 -25.27 11.55 -8.88
C MET A 157 -24.88 12.69 -7.93
N TYR A 158 -25.50 12.69 -6.75
CA TYR A 158 -25.17 13.62 -5.66
C TYR A 158 -24.54 12.86 -4.49
N ILE A 159 -23.95 13.58 -3.53
CA ILE A 159 -23.35 13.00 -2.31
C ILE A 159 -24.32 12.10 -1.50
N SER A 160 -25.64 12.27 -1.67
CA SER A 160 -26.62 11.36 -1.06
C SER A 160 -26.54 9.93 -1.58
N CYS A 161 -25.89 9.67 -2.72
CA CYS A 161 -25.66 8.32 -3.22
C CYS A 161 -24.85 7.44 -2.25
N LEU A 162 -24.10 8.04 -1.30
CA LEU A 162 -23.37 7.29 -0.27
C LEU A 162 -24.31 6.49 0.65
N GLU A 163 -25.59 6.88 0.76
CA GLU A 163 -26.60 6.10 1.50
C GLU A 163 -27.06 4.85 0.74
N SER A 164 -26.81 4.80 -0.58
CA SER A 164 -27.23 3.73 -1.48
C SER A 164 -26.06 2.83 -1.90
N ILE A 165 -24.89 2.96 -1.28
CA ILE A 165 -23.76 2.06 -1.51
C ILE A 165 -24.15 0.66 -1.05
N ASP A 166 -24.23 -0.25 -2.01
CA ASP A 166 -24.42 -1.68 -1.77
C ASP A 166 -23.11 -2.36 -1.40
N ASP A 167 -23.19 -3.65 -1.05
CA ASP A 167 -22.03 -4.41 -0.62
C ASP A 167 -21.01 -4.59 -1.78
N GLU A 168 -21.45 -4.56 -3.06
CA GLU A 168 -20.55 -4.67 -4.22
C GLU A 168 -19.69 -3.41 -4.40
N MET A 169 -20.31 -2.24 -4.39
CA MET A 169 -19.58 -0.96 -4.46
C MET A 169 -18.71 -0.75 -3.22
N PHE A 170 -19.18 -1.16 -2.04
CA PHE A 170 -18.38 -1.16 -0.82
C PHE A 170 -17.10 -1.98 -0.99
N ASP A 171 -17.22 -3.21 -1.50
CA ASP A 171 -16.08 -4.10 -1.72
C ASP A 171 -15.08 -3.49 -2.72
N VAL A 172 -15.56 -2.86 -3.80
CA VAL A 172 -14.71 -2.15 -4.77
C VAL A 172 -13.90 -1.04 -4.09
N LEU A 173 -14.55 -0.20 -3.27
CA LEU A 173 -13.89 0.90 -2.57
C LEU A 173 -12.84 0.38 -1.56
N MET A 174 -13.18 -0.65 -0.80
CA MET A 174 -12.25 -1.25 0.18
C MET A 174 -11.05 -1.90 -0.52
N CYS A 175 -11.27 -2.66 -1.58
CA CYS A 175 -10.20 -3.26 -2.38
C CYS A 175 -9.31 -2.23 -3.06
N ASN A 176 -9.89 -1.17 -3.65
CA ASN A 176 -9.12 -0.08 -4.25
C ASN A 176 -8.22 0.60 -3.21
N TYR A 177 -8.76 0.92 -2.02
CA TYR A 177 -7.97 1.50 -0.94
C TYR A 177 -6.80 0.59 -0.53
N MET A 178 -7.10 -0.67 -0.20
CA MET A 178 -6.10 -1.60 0.33
C MET A 178 -5.00 -1.91 -0.70
N SER A 179 -5.37 -2.09 -1.97
CA SER A 179 -4.42 -2.35 -3.06
C SER A 179 -3.57 -1.12 -3.38
N SER A 180 -4.18 0.06 -3.47
CA SER A 180 -3.46 1.33 -3.66
C SER A 180 -2.46 1.55 -2.53
N TYR A 181 -2.88 1.35 -1.27
CA TYR A 181 -1.99 1.50 -0.13
C TYR A 181 -0.78 0.56 -0.18
N ILE A 182 -0.98 -0.73 -0.49
CA ILE A 182 0.11 -1.70 -0.57
C ILE A 182 1.09 -1.32 -1.69
N TRP A 183 0.57 -0.92 -2.84
CA TRP A 183 1.38 -0.44 -3.96
C TRP A 183 2.16 0.82 -3.59
N ARG A 184 1.49 1.86 -3.11
CA ARG A 184 2.13 3.14 -2.75
C ARG A 184 3.19 2.97 -1.68
N LYS A 185 2.98 2.06 -0.74
CA LYS A 185 4.01 1.71 0.26
C LYS A 185 5.26 1.13 -0.40
N MET A 186 5.08 0.20 -1.34
CA MET A 186 6.18 -0.38 -2.10
C MET A 186 6.86 0.67 -2.98
N LEU A 187 6.09 1.51 -3.67
CA LEU A 187 6.59 2.60 -4.49
C LEU A 187 7.42 3.56 -3.66
N ASN A 188 6.89 4.09 -2.54
CA ASN A 188 7.62 4.99 -1.64
C ASN A 188 9.01 4.44 -1.22
N ASP A 189 9.15 3.13 -1.05
CA ASP A 189 10.41 2.51 -0.64
C ASP A 189 11.37 2.20 -1.82
N LEU A 190 10.85 2.14 -3.05
CA LEU A 190 11.60 1.76 -4.26
C LEU A 190 11.63 2.84 -5.35
N GLU A 191 10.96 3.98 -5.15
CA GLU A 191 10.79 5.08 -6.11
C GLU A 191 12.13 5.63 -6.62
N SER A 192 13.13 5.71 -5.74
CA SER A 192 14.50 6.07 -6.13
C SER A 192 15.07 5.25 -7.29
N ARG A 193 14.55 4.05 -7.55
CA ARG A 193 14.95 3.24 -8.72
C ARG A 193 14.26 3.71 -10.00
N PHE A 194 13.02 4.18 -9.93
CA PHE A 194 12.39 4.85 -11.08
C PHE A 194 13.12 6.14 -11.41
N GLU A 195 13.43 6.97 -10.41
CA GLU A 195 14.15 8.24 -10.60
C GLU A 195 15.53 8.04 -11.26
N GLU A 196 16.22 6.95 -10.92
CA GLU A 196 17.59 6.67 -11.36
C GLU A 196 17.66 5.95 -12.71
N TYR A 197 16.74 5.02 -12.98
CA TYR A 197 16.82 4.11 -14.13
C TYR A 197 15.75 4.34 -15.20
N SER A 198 14.68 5.06 -14.88
CA SER A 198 13.64 5.35 -15.86
C SER A 198 13.98 6.56 -16.71
N ASN A 199 13.94 6.39 -18.03
CA ASN A 199 14.17 7.44 -19.01
C ASN A 199 12.92 7.70 -19.88
N ASP A 200 11.81 7.01 -19.62
CA ASP A 200 10.58 7.09 -20.38
C ASP A 200 9.38 7.12 -19.42
N SER A 201 8.65 8.23 -19.44
CA SER A 201 7.49 8.43 -18.57
C SER A 201 6.34 7.47 -18.90
N ASN A 202 6.10 7.17 -20.17
CA ASN A 202 4.99 6.29 -20.57
C ASN A 202 5.28 4.85 -20.12
N LYS A 203 6.52 4.40 -20.34
CA LYS A 203 6.96 3.08 -19.87
C LYS A 203 6.92 2.96 -18.35
N SER A 204 7.21 4.04 -17.62
CA SER A 204 7.09 4.06 -16.15
C SER A 204 5.64 3.84 -15.71
N ILE A 205 4.70 4.57 -16.33
CA ILE A 205 3.27 4.43 -16.05
C ILE A 205 2.79 3.00 -16.34
N GLU A 206 3.21 2.41 -17.45
CA GLU A 206 2.90 1.01 -17.78
C GLU A 206 3.40 0.06 -16.69
N MET A 207 4.65 0.20 -16.25
CA MET A 207 5.22 -0.62 -15.17
C MET A 207 4.47 -0.43 -13.85
N GLU A 208 4.17 0.80 -13.45
CA GLU A 208 3.38 1.06 -12.25
C GLU A 208 2.01 0.38 -12.32
N ASN A 209 1.34 0.44 -13.47
CA ASN A 209 0.06 -0.21 -13.69
C ASN A 209 0.17 -1.74 -13.57
N GLU A 210 1.22 -2.36 -14.10
CA GLU A 210 1.47 -3.80 -13.93
C GLU A 210 1.58 -4.20 -12.45
N PHE A 211 2.33 -3.41 -11.65
CA PHE A 211 2.44 -3.68 -10.22
C PHE A 211 1.12 -3.45 -9.47
N LYS A 212 0.41 -2.36 -9.77
CA LYS A 212 -0.91 -2.08 -9.22
C LYS A 212 -1.88 -3.21 -9.51
N GLU A 213 -1.95 -3.68 -10.75
CA GLU A 213 -2.84 -4.76 -11.16
C GLU A 213 -2.49 -6.09 -10.47
N TYR A 214 -1.21 -6.45 -10.38
CA TYR A 214 -0.78 -7.66 -9.69
C TYR A 214 -1.15 -7.64 -8.19
N ILE A 215 -0.94 -6.49 -7.53
CA ILE A 215 -1.29 -6.32 -6.11
C ILE A 215 -2.82 -6.34 -5.94
N LYS A 216 -3.55 -5.61 -6.77
CA LYS A 216 -5.02 -5.56 -6.75
C LYS A 216 -5.63 -6.94 -6.90
N ASN A 217 -5.19 -7.72 -7.90
CA ASN A 217 -5.65 -9.09 -8.08
C ASN A 217 -5.42 -9.97 -6.85
N THR A 218 -4.29 -9.78 -6.15
CA THR A 218 -4.00 -10.52 -4.91
C THR A 218 -4.93 -10.10 -3.77
N VAL A 219 -5.13 -8.80 -3.59
CA VAL A 219 -6.04 -8.20 -2.60
C VAL A 219 -7.47 -8.67 -2.84
N ASP A 220 -7.96 -8.61 -4.09
CA ASP A 220 -9.33 -9.01 -4.46
C ASP A 220 -9.62 -10.49 -4.18
N VAL A 221 -8.65 -11.37 -4.42
CA VAL A 221 -8.79 -12.80 -4.08
C VAL A 221 -8.91 -12.97 -2.57
N LYS A 222 -8.03 -12.34 -1.79
CA LYS A 222 -8.05 -12.45 -0.33
C LYS A 222 -9.27 -11.81 0.30
N TYR A 223 -9.72 -10.69 -0.24
CA TYR A 223 -10.86 -9.96 0.30
C TYR A 223 -12.14 -10.79 0.15
N ARG A 224 -12.33 -11.45 -1.00
CA ARG A 224 -13.47 -12.36 -1.24
C ARG A 224 -13.50 -13.57 -0.30
N GLU A 225 -12.34 -14.06 0.13
CA GLU A 225 -12.25 -15.17 1.10
C GLU A 225 -12.75 -14.75 2.49
N LEU A 226 -12.54 -13.50 2.89
CA LEU A 226 -12.98 -12.97 4.19
C LEU A 226 -14.49 -12.75 4.29
N LYS A 227 -15.17 -12.56 3.15
CA LYS A 227 -16.60 -12.23 3.07
C LYS A 227 -16.96 -11.08 4.02
N LEU A 228 -16.16 -10.01 3.94
CA LEU A 228 -16.47 -8.77 4.65
C LEU A 228 -17.75 -8.17 4.06
N ASN A 229 -18.48 -7.45 4.89
CA ASN A 229 -19.53 -6.56 4.45
C ASN A 229 -19.45 -5.32 5.33
N VAL A 230 -20.08 -4.25 4.88
CA VAL A 230 -20.06 -2.95 5.56
C VAL A 230 -20.48 -3.02 7.03
N GLY A 231 -21.44 -3.88 7.39
CA GLY A 231 -21.92 -4.01 8.77
C GLY A 231 -20.92 -4.64 9.74
N LYS A 232 -19.92 -5.38 9.25
CA LYS A 232 -18.88 -6.00 10.10
C LYS A 232 -17.86 -5.00 10.65
N PHE A 233 -17.81 -3.78 10.10
CA PHE A 233 -16.81 -2.78 10.52
C PHE A 233 -17.09 -2.13 11.87
N ASP A 234 -18.30 -2.31 12.40
CA ASP A 234 -18.68 -1.92 13.76
C ASP A 234 -18.39 -3.00 14.81
N GLU A 235 -17.92 -4.19 14.41
CA GLU A 235 -17.60 -5.27 15.35
C GLU A 235 -16.28 -5.04 16.09
N ASP A 236 -16.22 -5.41 17.38
CA ASP A 236 -15.00 -5.31 18.20
C ASP A 236 -13.80 -6.08 17.61
N THR A 237 -14.08 -7.08 16.75
CA THR A 237 -13.08 -7.94 16.11
C THR A 237 -12.45 -7.33 14.86
N ILE A 238 -13.00 -6.22 14.33
CA ILE A 238 -12.61 -5.68 13.02
C ILE A 238 -11.12 -5.39 12.94
N ASN A 239 -10.52 -4.86 14.01
CA ASN A 239 -9.09 -4.60 14.08
C ASN A 239 -8.27 -5.86 13.80
N ASN A 240 -8.61 -6.98 14.43
CA ASN A 240 -7.90 -8.24 14.25
C ASN A 240 -8.13 -8.80 12.85
N THR A 241 -9.35 -8.70 12.33
CA THR A 241 -9.72 -9.15 10.98
C THR A 241 -8.93 -8.40 9.91
N ILE A 242 -8.85 -7.07 9.98
CA ILE A 242 -8.09 -6.27 9.02
C ILE A 242 -6.58 -6.49 9.18
N ASN A 243 -6.06 -6.63 10.41
CA ASN A 243 -4.64 -6.97 10.61
C ASN A 243 -4.29 -8.33 9.98
N LEU A 244 -5.15 -9.34 10.17
CA LEU A 244 -4.99 -10.66 9.58
C LEU A 244 -5.03 -10.58 8.05
N PHE A 245 -5.99 -9.85 7.49
CA PHE A 245 -6.10 -9.62 6.05
C PHE A 245 -4.79 -9.09 5.44
N TYR A 246 -4.25 -8.00 5.99
CA TYR A 246 -3.00 -7.43 5.52
C TYR A 246 -1.84 -8.43 5.62
N SER A 247 -1.78 -9.20 6.73
CA SER A 247 -0.79 -10.25 6.89
C SER A 247 -0.90 -11.34 5.82
N GLU A 248 -2.11 -11.75 5.46
CA GLU A 248 -2.35 -12.76 4.42
C GLU A 248 -2.02 -12.24 3.02
N CYS A 249 -2.41 -11.00 2.71
CA CYS A 249 -2.03 -10.33 1.46
C CYS A 249 -0.51 -10.27 1.33
N TYR A 250 0.21 -9.79 2.36
CA TYR A 250 1.67 -9.78 2.33
C TYR A 250 2.27 -11.19 2.31
N ALA A 251 1.61 -12.19 2.88
CA ALA A 251 2.09 -13.57 2.84
C ALA A 251 2.03 -14.16 1.43
N VAL A 252 0.95 -13.92 0.69
CA VAL A 252 0.82 -14.34 -0.72
C VAL A 252 1.78 -13.56 -1.61
N LEU A 253 1.86 -12.23 -1.47
CA LEU A 253 2.80 -11.39 -2.22
C LEU A 253 4.26 -11.76 -1.92
N GLY A 254 4.56 -12.16 -0.67
CA GLY A 254 5.86 -12.68 -0.25
C GLY A 254 6.15 -14.12 -0.68
N GLY A 255 5.17 -14.82 -1.27
CA GLY A 255 5.27 -16.22 -1.67
C GLY A 255 5.58 -17.16 -0.50
N THR A 256 4.91 -16.94 0.63
CA THR A 256 5.01 -17.75 1.87
C THR A 256 3.84 -18.70 2.09
N ILE A 257 2.78 -18.60 1.29
CA ILE A 257 1.61 -19.47 1.26
C ILE A 257 1.34 -19.81 -0.21
#